data_AF-A0AAU5RPB3-F1
#
_entry.id   AF-A0AAU5RPB3-F1
#
_cell.length_a   1.000
_cell.length_b   1.000
_cell.length_c   1.000
_cell.angle_alpha   90.00
_cell.angle_beta   90.00
_cell.angle_gamma   90.00
#
_symmetry.space_group_name_H-M   'P 1'
#
loop_
_entity.id
_entity.type
_entity.pdbx_description
1 polymer ?
#
loop_
_entity_poly.entity_id
_entity_poly.type
_entity_poly.pdbx_seq_one_letter_code
_entity_poly.pdbx_strand_id
1 'polypeptide(L)'
;MTLDRAGRKLAFTWPTSLPVPVLDGNSALYKDVLPDVDLKLSSDTDGFSELLVVNTAEAAKNPELAELKLKIDSSGLDLRTTGEGGLEAVDETAGGVVFQAPKPIMWDSGQADEKATTTLAARDTRATTDGTHGPGDSSNVAPIGMAISSDGSRLSLTPDQGMLTDQDTTFPVYIDPQTYTPKAGEWTMVSQYWASSPQWRFNGDADAGVGFCGWDYCAPNDIKRLFFKFPTSRFAGKSIVEATFVGHETWSGSCDGRSVQLWRTKSFSSSTTWNSSDDNWLDLLDSRDVAKGNNSNCPGGNVEFDATTGVKYAASHDSSYTSFGLKATSEVDKVAWKRFSNDAYLQVKYNTPPKQLSMKQLTMSPGATCKKPDKKVRVRSLPKIMATEVELVVS
;
A
#
# COMPACT_ATOMS: atom_id res chain seq x y z
N MET A 1 -15.12 -10.57 10.05
CA MET A 1 -14.10 -9.51 10.08
C MET A 1 -14.76 -8.25 9.52
N THR A 2 -14.64 -7.08 10.15
CA THR A 2 -15.38 -5.88 9.69
C THR A 2 -14.53 -4.61 9.71
N LEU A 3 -14.63 -3.86 8.61
CA LEU A 3 -14.09 -2.53 8.38
C LEU A 3 -15.15 -1.49 8.72
N ASP A 4 -14.74 -0.36 9.29
CA ASP A 4 -15.60 0.81 9.53
C ASP A 4 -14.91 2.06 8.98
N ARG A 5 -15.61 2.81 8.13
CA ARG A 5 -15.15 4.08 7.56
C ARG A 5 -16.32 5.04 7.43
N ALA A 6 -16.20 6.23 8.02
CA ALA A 6 -17.21 7.28 7.94
C ALA A 6 -18.64 6.82 8.35
N GLY A 7 -18.74 5.88 9.29
CA GLY A 7 -20.02 5.32 9.74
C GLY A 7 -20.61 4.26 8.80
N ARG A 8 -19.89 3.87 7.73
CA ARG A 8 -20.20 2.73 6.88
C ARG A 8 -19.35 1.53 7.26
N LYS A 9 -19.97 0.35 7.22
CA LYS A 9 -19.31 -0.90 7.58
C LYS A 9 -19.28 -1.83 6.39
N LEU A 10 -18.14 -2.49 6.21
CA LEU A 10 -17.97 -3.58 5.25
C LEU A 10 -17.41 -4.79 6.01
N ALA A 11 -18.15 -5.88 6.04
CA ALA A 11 -17.76 -7.10 6.74
C ALA A 11 -17.58 -8.26 5.79
N PHE A 12 -16.52 -9.04 6.00
CA PHE A 12 -16.29 -10.33 5.37
C PHE A 12 -16.39 -11.43 6.40
N THR A 13 -17.12 -12.49 6.08
CA THR A 13 -17.30 -13.65 6.97
C THR A 13 -16.87 -14.92 6.26
N TRP A 14 -15.95 -15.64 6.90
CA TRP A 14 -15.51 -16.96 6.48
C TRP A 14 -16.73 -17.92 6.44
N PRO A 15 -16.85 -18.80 5.43
CA PRO A 15 -18.06 -19.60 5.22
C PRO A 15 -18.33 -20.61 6.34
N THR A 16 -17.29 -21.06 7.03
CA THR A 16 -17.36 -22.04 8.13
C THR A 16 -16.94 -21.43 9.47
N SER A 17 -17.20 -22.14 10.57
CA SER A 17 -16.70 -21.74 11.88
C SER A 17 -15.18 -21.83 11.92
N LEU A 18 -14.52 -20.72 12.26
CA LEU A 18 -13.08 -20.67 12.38
C LEU A 18 -12.61 -21.38 13.67
N PRO A 19 -11.46 -22.08 13.63
CA PRO A 19 -10.86 -22.70 14.81
C PRO A 19 -10.34 -21.65 15.80
N VAL A 20 -9.85 -22.08 16.96
CA VAL A 20 -9.24 -21.16 17.93
C VAL A 20 -7.91 -20.65 17.35
N PRO A 21 -7.70 -19.33 17.22
CA PRO A 21 -6.49 -18.80 16.63
C PRO A 21 -5.31 -18.86 17.60
N VAL A 22 -4.11 -18.97 17.05
CA VAL A 22 -2.87 -18.62 17.74
C VAL A 22 -2.64 -17.12 17.53
N LEU A 23 -2.60 -16.37 18.62
CA LEU A 23 -2.38 -14.92 18.58
C LEU A 23 -0.89 -14.60 18.73
N ASP A 24 -0.40 -13.71 17.88
CA ASP A 24 0.95 -13.15 17.97
C ASP A 24 0.91 -11.66 17.61
N GLY A 25 1.10 -10.80 18.62
CA GLY A 25 1.01 -9.35 18.48
C GLY A 25 -0.33 -8.91 17.90
N ASN A 26 -0.29 -8.35 16.70
CA ASN A 26 -1.45 -7.88 15.95
C ASN A 26 -2.00 -8.92 14.96
N SER A 27 -1.53 -10.17 15.03
CA SER A 27 -1.92 -11.25 14.12
C SER A 27 -2.64 -12.40 14.84
N ALA A 28 -3.54 -13.04 14.11
CA ALA A 28 -4.29 -14.23 14.50
C ALA A 28 -4.13 -15.29 13.40
N LEU A 29 -3.44 -16.38 13.73
CA LEU A 29 -3.28 -17.53 12.85
C LEU A 29 -4.33 -18.60 13.19
N TYR A 30 -5.27 -18.78 12.29
CA TYR A 30 -6.25 -19.87 12.33
C TYR A 30 -5.68 -21.03 11.52
N LYS A 31 -5.29 -22.10 12.22
CA LYS A 31 -4.73 -23.28 11.54
C LYS A 31 -5.83 -24.17 11.00
N ASP A 32 -5.57 -24.82 9.87
CA ASP A 32 -6.47 -25.81 9.29
C ASP A 32 -7.90 -25.28 9.09
N VAL A 33 -8.05 -24.06 8.55
CA VAL A 33 -9.37 -23.54 8.16
C VAL A 33 -9.99 -24.34 7.02
N LEU A 34 -9.12 -24.94 6.21
CA LEU A 34 -9.36 -26.13 5.40
C LEU A 34 -8.24 -27.12 5.74
N PRO A 35 -8.38 -28.42 5.42
CA PRO A 35 -7.30 -29.38 5.63
C PRO A 35 -5.95 -28.88 5.07
N ASP A 36 -5.00 -28.62 5.96
CA ASP A 36 -3.65 -28.13 5.65
C ASP A 36 -3.61 -26.77 4.89
N VAL A 37 -4.63 -25.94 5.12
CA VAL A 37 -4.68 -24.53 4.73
C VAL A 37 -4.92 -23.67 5.96
N ASP A 38 -4.02 -22.74 6.22
CA ASP A 38 -4.13 -21.80 7.33
C ASP A 38 -4.68 -20.44 6.87
N LEU A 39 -5.38 -19.73 7.74
CA LEU A 39 -5.80 -18.35 7.56
C LEU A 39 -5.06 -17.48 8.56
N LYS A 40 -4.23 -16.56 8.07
CA LYS A 40 -3.58 -15.53 8.88
C LYS A 40 -4.31 -14.21 8.69
N LEU A 41 -4.92 -13.72 9.77
CA LEU A 41 -5.48 -12.37 9.84
C LEU A 41 -4.50 -11.48 10.60
N SER A 42 -4.20 -10.29 10.09
CA SER A 42 -3.43 -9.28 10.83
C SER A 42 -4.23 -7.99 10.91
N SER A 43 -4.36 -7.40 12.09
CA SER A 43 -4.98 -6.09 12.28
C SER A 43 -3.92 -4.99 12.29
N ASP A 44 -4.15 -3.89 11.60
CA ASP A 44 -3.31 -2.69 11.67
C ASP A 44 -4.15 -1.47 12.05
N THR A 45 -3.50 -0.35 12.36
CA THR A 45 -4.18 0.88 12.83
C THR A 45 -5.22 1.43 11.86
N ASP A 46 -5.10 1.13 10.56
CA ASP A 46 -5.95 1.65 9.49
C ASP A 46 -6.62 0.54 8.65
N GLY A 47 -6.56 -0.73 9.07
CA GLY A 47 -7.13 -1.84 8.29
C GLY A 47 -6.75 -3.23 8.80
N PHE A 48 -6.83 -4.23 7.94
CA PHE A 48 -6.43 -5.61 8.24
C PHE A 48 -5.87 -6.28 6.99
N SER A 49 -5.00 -7.27 7.19
CA SER A 49 -4.58 -8.21 6.15
C SER A 49 -5.24 -9.57 6.34
N GLU A 50 -5.58 -10.23 5.23
CA GLU A 50 -6.01 -11.62 5.18
C GLU A 50 -5.07 -12.38 4.25
N LEU A 51 -4.55 -13.51 4.70
CA LEU A 51 -3.63 -14.33 3.93
C LEU A 51 -3.98 -15.80 4.15
N LEU A 52 -4.31 -16.51 3.07
CA LEU A 52 -4.45 -17.96 3.11
C LEU A 52 -3.10 -18.59 2.77
N VAL A 53 -2.68 -19.56 3.58
CA VAL A 53 -1.42 -20.30 3.44
C VAL A 53 -1.76 -21.75 3.14
N VAL A 54 -1.65 -22.14 1.88
CA VAL A 54 -1.83 -23.51 1.41
C VAL A 54 -0.51 -24.24 1.64
N ASN A 55 -0.44 -25.13 2.63
CA ASN A 55 0.84 -25.66 3.10
C ASN A 55 1.43 -26.77 2.23
N THR A 56 0.60 -27.51 1.49
CA THR A 56 1.04 -28.65 0.65
C THR A 56 0.34 -28.72 -0.70
N ALA A 57 0.93 -29.51 -1.60
CA ALA A 57 0.34 -29.86 -2.90
C ALA A 57 -0.95 -30.68 -2.77
N GLU A 58 -1.09 -31.47 -1.70
CA GLU A 58 -2.33 -32.17 -1.36
C GLU A 58 -3.43 -31.17 -0.99
N ALA A 59 -3.12 -30.18 -0.15
CA ALA A 59 -4.04 -29.10 0.22
C ALA A 59 -4.48 -28.29 -1.00
N ALA A 60 -3.57 -28.04 -1.95
CA ALA A 60 -3.85 -27.31 -3.19
C ALA A 60 -4.92 -27.95 -4.08
N LYS A 61 -5.13 -29.27 -3.95
CA LYS A 61 -6.16 -30.04 -4.68
C LYS A 61 -7.53 -30.01 -3.99
N ASN A 62 -7.65 -29.31 -2.86
CA ASN A 62 -8.91 -29.19 -2.15
C ASN A 62 -9.95 -28.47 -3.04
N PRO A 63 -11.12 -29.06 -3.32
CA PRO A 63 -12.13 -28.44 -4.17
C PRO A 63 -12.65 -27.10 -3.64
N GLU A 64 -12.52 -26.83 -2.34
CA GLU A 64 -12.88 -25.51 -1.78
C GLU A 64 -11.91 -24.39 -2.18
N LEU A 65 -10.68 -24.71 -2.61
CA LEU A 65 -9.74 -23.74 -3.17
C LEU A 65 -10.01 -23.41 -4.64
N ALA A 66 -10.89 -24.14 -5.33
CA ALA A 66 -11.29 -23.81 -6.69
C ALA A 66 -12.13 -22.52 -6.73
N GLU A 67 -12.93 -22.28 -5.69
CA GLU A 67 -13.73 -21.07 -5.55
C GLU A 67 -13.98 -20.78 -4.05
N LEU A 68 -13.20 -19.85 -3.51
CA LEU A 68 -13.32 -19.38 -2.14
C LEU A 68 -14.48 -18.39 -2.03
N LYS A 69 -15.43 -18.68 -1.13
CA LYS A 69 -16.67 -17.90 -0.99
C LYS A 69 -16.72 -17.22 0.38
N LEU A 70 -16.57 -15.90 0.38
CA LEU A 70 -16.74 -15.08 1.57
C LEU A 70 -18.13 -14.45 1.55
N LYS A 71 -18.82 -14.46 2.70
CA LYS A 71 -20.06 -13.67 2.85
C LYS A 71 -19.69 -12.21 3.08
N ILE A 72 -20.43 -11.30 2.45
CA ILE A 72 -20.26 -9.86 2.60
C ILE A 72 -21.47 -9.27 3.32
N ASP A 73 -21.22 -8.37 4.26
CA ASP A 73 -22.21 -7.42 4.79
C ASP A 73 -21.74 -6.00 4.43
N SER A 74 -22.52 -5.30 3.62
CA SER A 74 -22.17 -3.99 3.06
C SER A 74 -23.32 -2.99 3.18
N SER A 75 -24.07 -3.03 4.29
CA SER A 75 -25.24 -2.15 4.48
C SER A 75 -24.95 -0.66 4.18
N GLY A 76 -25.66 -0.09 3.22
CA GLY A 76 -25.50 1.30 2.77
C GLY A 76 -24.33 1.52 1.79
N LEU A 77 -23.80 0.44 1.21
CA LEU A 77 -22.74 0.46 0.21
C LEU A 77 -23.15 -0.37 -1.01
N ASP A 78 -22.98 0.22 -2.19
CA ASP A 78 -23.06 -0.46 -3.49
C ASP A 78 -21.71 -1.07 -3.85
N LEU A 79 -21.66 -2.39 -3.99
CA LEU A 79 -20.44 -3.13 -4.31
C LEU A 79 -20.36 -3.40 -5.81
N ARG A 80 -19.23 -3.03 -6.41
CA ARG A 80 -18.99 -3.26 -7.84
C ARG A 80 -17.57 -3.72 -8.13
N THR A 81 -17.40 -4.47 -9.21
CA THR A 81 -16.09 -4.80 -9.75
C THR A 81 -15.56 -3.67 -10.63
N THR A 82 -14.27 -3.34 -10.53
CA THR A 82 -13.62 -2.35 -11.40
C THR A 82 -13.27 -2.97 -12.76
N GLY A 83 -13.05 -2.12 -13.77
CA GLY A 83 -12.58 -2.58 -15.10
C GLY A 83 -11.22 -3.28 -15.08
N GLU A 84 -10.45 -3.10 -14.01
CA GLU A 84 -9.13 -3.73 -13.78
C GLU A 84 -9.23 -5.02 -12.95
N GLY A 85 -10.44 -5.46 -12.61
CA GLY A 85 -10.69 -6.69 -11.86
C GLY A 85 -10.57 -6.53 -10.35
N GLY A 86 -10.66 -5.29 -9.83
CA GLY A 86 -10.77 -4.96 -8.41
C GLY A 86 -12.23 -4.87 -7.92
N LEU A 87 -12.41 -4.47 -6.67
CA LEU A 87 -13.65 -4.28 -5.93
C LEU A 87 -13.72 -2.81 -5.47
N GLU A 88 -14.87 -2.18 -5.62
CA GLU A 88 -15.21 -0.90 -5.01
C GLU A 88 -16.50 -1.03 -4.20
N ALA A 89 -16.56 -0.33 -3.07
CA ALA A 89 -17.76 -0.13 -2.27
C ALA A 89 -18.08 1.36 -2.25
N VAL A 90 -19.17 1.74 -2.89
CA VAL A 90 -19.62 3.13 -3.07
C VAL A 90 -20.73 3.42 -2.06
N ASP A 91 -20.68 4.56 -1.39
CA ASP A 91 -21.79 4.99 -0.52
C ASP A 91 -23.06 5.18 -1.35
N GLU A 92 -24.14 4.47 -1.02
CA GLU A 92 -25.40 4.56 -1.76
C GLU A 92 -26.02 5.97 -1.70
N THR A 93 -25.75 6.72 -0.62
CA THR A 93 -26.31 8.05 -0.39
C THR A 93 -25.40 9.15 -0.94
N ALA A 94 -24.10 9.07 -0.66
CA ALA A 94 -23.14 10.11 -1.02
C ALA A 94 -22.50 9.90 -2.42
N GLY A 95 -22.58 8.69 -2.98
CA GLY A 95 -22.04 8.34 -4.30
C GLY A 95 -20.50 8.27 -4.38
N GLY A 96 -19.80 8.43 -3.25
CA GLY A 96 -18.34 8.36 -3.18
C GLY A 96 -17.85 6.95 -2.86
N VAL A 97 -16.69 6.57 -3.39
CA VAL A 97 -16.01 5.31 -3.05
C VAL A 97 -15.56 5.37 -1.58
N VAL A 98 -16.07 4.44 -0.77
CA VAL A 98 -15.75 4.28 0.65
C VAL A 98 -14.67 3.22 0.85
N PHE A 99 -14.80 2.07 0.19
CA PHE A 99 -13.78 1.01 0.22
C PHE A 99 -13.39 0.61 -1.19
N GLN A 100 -12.15 0.15 -1.37
CA GLN A 100 -11.66 -0.35 -2.65
C GLN A 100 -10.59 -1.40 -2.40
N ALA A 101 -10.57 -2.45 -3.22
CA ALA A 101 -9.52 -3.44 -3.29
C ALA A 101 -9.16 -3.69 -4.77
N PRO A 102 -7.90 -3.84 -5.16
CA PRO A 102 -7.51 -4.17 -6.53
C PRO A 102 -7.74 -5.66 -6.82
N LYS A 103 -7.35 -6.10 -8.01
CA LYS A 103 -7.37 -7.52 -8.36
C LYS A 103 -6.46 -8.33 -7.42
N PRO A 104 -6.99 -9.36 -6.73
CA PRO A 104 -6.22 -10.18 -5.80
C PRO A 104 -5.16 -11.01 -6.53
N ILE A 105 -4.10 -11.44 -5.82
CA ILE A 105 -3.00 -12.26 -6.38
C ILE A 105 -2.64 -13.43 -5.47
N MET A 106 -1.94 -14.42 -6.02
CA MET A 106 -1.34 -15.52 -5.28
C MET A 106 0.12 -15.73 -5.68
N TRP A 107 0.92 -16.27 -4.78
CA TRP A 107 2.33 -16.60 -5.03
C TRP A 107 2.78 -17.85 -4.29
N ASP A 108 3.76 -18.56 -4.83
CA ASP A 108 4.34 -19.76 -4.22
C ASP A 108 5.58 -19.38 -3.35
N SER A 109 6.10 -20.28 -2.54
CA SER A 109 7.22 -19.96 -1.66
C SER A 109 8.55 -19.81 -2.39
N GLY A 110 8.60 -20.12 -3.69
CA GLY A 110 9.82 -20.30 -4.48
C GLY A 110 10.68 -21.47 -3.98
N GLN A 111 11.57 -22.00 -4.83
CA GLN A 111 12.45 -23.11 -4.44
C GLN A 111 13.50 -22.66 -3.41
N ALA A 112 13.74 -23.52 -2.41
CA ALA A 112 14.91 -23.44 -1.54
C ALA A 112 16.02 -24.34 -2.11
N ASP A 113 17.24 -23.83 -2.29
CA ASP A 113 18.37 -24.57 -2.85
C ASP A 113 18.58 -25.93 -2.14
N GLU A 114 18.29 -27.04 -2.83
CA GLU A 114 18.28 -28.41 -2.29
C GLU A 114 19.68 -28.99 -1.95
N LYS A 115 20.78 -28.29 -2.23
CA LYS A 115 22.15 -28.82 -1.98
C LYS A 115 22.70 -28.57 -0.57
N ALA A 116 21.93 -28.00 0.34
CA ALA A 116 22.38 -27.76 1.72
C ALA A 116 22.09 -28.92 2.70
N THR A 117 21.49 -30.03 2.25
CA THR A 117 20.87 -31.02 3.18
C THR A 117 21.76 -32.16 3.65
N THR A 118 23.08 -32.15 3.39
CA THR A 118 23.97 -33.25 3.84
C THR A 118 25.13 -32.85 4.74
N THR A 119 25.01 -31.84 5.61
CA THR A 119 25.80 -31.88 6.86
C THR A 119 25.15 -31.08 8.01
N LEU A 120 24.92 -31.80 9.13
CA LEU A 120 24.71 -31.36 10.51
C LEU A 120 23.25 -31.23 11.00
N ALA A 121 22.79 -32.35 11.56
CA ALA A 121 21.71 -32.41 12.52
C ALA A 121 22.00 -31.55 13.78
N ALA A 122 20.92 -31.01 14.33
CA ALA A 122 20.73 -30.42 15.66
C ALA A 122 21.37 -29.04 15.95
N ARG A 123 20.61 -27.96 15.68
CA ARG A 123 20.15 -26.96 16.66
C ARG A 123 19.26 -25.88 16.02
N ASP A 124 17.98 -25.96 16.37
CA ASP A 124 17.06 -24.86 16.66
C ASP A 124 17.30 -23.49 15.99
N THR A 125 16.67 -23.27 14.84
CA THR A 125 15.80 -22.13 14.49
C THR A 125 15.51 -22.22 12.99
N ARG A 126 14.29 -22.66 12.68
CA ARG A 126 13.72 -22.78 11.35
C ARG A 126 13.57 -21.38 10.74
N ALA A 127 14.62 -20.87 10.10
CA ALA A 127 14.52 -19.73 9.20
C ALA A 127 13.93 -20.23 7.88
N THR A 128 12.62 -20.52 7.88
CA THR A 128 11.84 -20.61 6.65
C THR A 128 11.89 -19.25 5.96
N THR A 129 12.04 -19.27 4.63
CA THR A 129 11.68 -18.17 3.74
C THR A 129 10.24 -17.78 4.06
N ASP A 130 10.06 -16.78 4.92
CA ASP A 130 8.74 -16.38 5.43
C ASP A 130 7.97 -15.60 4.35
N GLY A 131 7.36 -16.35 3.43
CA GLY A 131 6.50 -15.84 2.35
C GLY A 131 5.19 -15.24 2.84
N THR A 132 4.96 -15.18 4.16
CA THR A 132 3.78 -14.50 4.73
C THR A 132 3.79 -12.97 4.58
N HIS A 133 4.83 -12.41 3.96
CA HIS A 133 5.02 -10.97 3.75
C HIS A 133 4.99 -10.56 2.26
N GLY A 134 4.57 -11.45 1.36
CA GLY A 134 4.55 -11.24 -0.09
C GLY A 134 5.44 -12.23 -0.86
N PRO A 135 5.38 -12.21 -2.21
CA PRO A 135 6.23 -13.04 -3.06
C PRO A 135 7.71 -12.71 -2.88
N GLY A 136 8.57 -13.73 -2.93
CA GLY A 136 10.03 -13.57 -3.07
C GLY A 136 10.47 -13.54 -4.54
N ASP A 137 11.75 -13.28 -4.84
CA ASP A 137 12.22 -13.19 -6.24
C ASP A 137 12.09 -14.52 -7.01
N SER A 138 12.11 -15.66 -6.32
CA SER A 138 11.91 -16.98 -6.92
C SER A 138 10.46 -17.43 -6.90
N SER A 139 9.53 -16.58 -6.45
CA SER A 139 8.12 -16.92 -6.38
C SER A 139 7.44 -16.78 -7.74
N ASN A 140 6.70 -17.80 -8.14
CA ASN A 140 5.72 -17.66 -9.21
C ASN A 140 4.54 -16.83 -8.71
N VAL A 141 3.98 -15.94 -9.54
CA VAL A 141 2.85 -15.07 -9.17
C VAL A 141 1.74 -15.20 -10.21
N ALA A 142 0.51 -15.39 -9.74
CA ALA A 142 -0.67 -15.46 -10.60
C ALA A 142 -1.80 -14.55 -10.09
N PRO A 143 -2.60 -13.94 -10.99
CA PRO A 143 -3.77 -13.19 -10.59
C PRO A 143 -4.90 -14.13 -10.14
N ILE A 144 -5.68 -13.69 -9.15
CA ILE A 144 -6.89 -14.38 -8.68
C ILE A 144 -8.11 -13.77 -9.38
N GLY A 145 -9.02 -14.62 -9.85
CA GLY A 145 -10.32 -14.19 -10.36
C GLY A 145 -11.21 -13.69 -9.22
N MET A 146 -11.97 -12.62 -9.43
CA MET A 146 -12.86 -12.08 -8.41
C MET A 146 -14.23 -11.76 -8.99
N ALA A 147 -15.28 -12.16 -8.28
CA ALA A 147 -16.66 -11.87 -8.65
C ALA A 147 -17.51 -11.59 -7.41
N ILE A 148 -18.51 -10.71 -7.57
CA ILE A 148 -19.49 -10.40 -6.54
C ILE A 148 -20.83 -10.97 -7.00
N SER A 149 -21.61 -11.56 -6.09
CA SER A 149 -22.97 -11.98 -6.42
C SER A 149 -23.84 -10.78 -6.79
N SER A 150 -24.87 -11.01 -7.62
CA SER A 150 -25.79 -9.96 -8.08
C SER A 150 -26.52 -9.23 -6.95
N ASP A 151 -26.59 -9.83 -5.76
CA ASP A 151 -27.20 -9.26 -4.55
C ASP A 151 -26.18 -8.62 -3.60
N GLY A 152 -24.89 -8.55 -3.98
CA GLY A 152 -23.82 -7.95 -3.16
C GLY A 152 -23.42 -8.77 -1.93
N SER A 153 -24.05 -9.92 -1.67
CA SER A 153 -23.90 -10.65 -0.40
C SER A 153 -22.72 -11.63 -0.35
N ARG A 154 -22.05 -11.88 -1.49
CA ARG A 154 -20.97 -12.87 -1.58
C ARG A 154 -19.83 -12.41 -2.48
N LEU A 155 -18.61 -12.61 -2.00
CA LEU A 155 -17.36 -12.48 -2.76
C LEU A 155 -16.88 -13.88 -3.14
N SER A 156 -16.74 -14.15 -4.43
CA SER A 156 -16.07 -15.35 -4.95
C SER A 156 -14.66 -14.98 -5.38
N LEU A 157 -13.67 -15.67 -4.84
CA LEU A 157 -12.28 -15.63 -5.26
C LEU A 157 -11.94 -16.95 -5.95
N THR A 158 -11.32 -16.88 -7.13
CA THR A 158 -10.94 -18.03 -7.95
C THR A 158 -9.41 -18.05 -8.09
N PRO A 159 -8.70 -18.74 -7.18
CA PRO A 159 -7.27 -18.97 -7.29
C PRO A 159 -6.90 -19.64 -8.62
N ASP A 160 -5.72 -19.28 -9.14
CA ASP A 160 -5.18 -19.89 -10.36
C ASP A 160 -4.84 -21.36 -10.12
N GLN A 161 -5.64 -22.24 -10.73
CA GLN A 161 -5.49 -23.69 -10.56
C GLN A 161 -4.25 -24.22 -11.28
N GLY A 162 -3.80 -23.55 -12.34
CA GLY A 162 -2.56 -23.90 -13.03
C GLY A 162 -1.40 -23.80 -12.06
N MET A 163 -1.29 -22.67 -11.38
CA MET A 163 -0.30 -22.44 -10.35
C MET A 163 -0.47 -23.36 -9.13
N LEU A 164 -1.69 -23.65 -8.67
CA LEU A 164 -1.88 -24.58 -7.54
C LEU A 164 -1.51 -26.04 -7.87
N THR A 165 -1.52 -26.43 -9.14
CA THR A 165 -1.31 -27.83 -9.55
C THR A 165 -0.05 -28.05 -10.40
N ASP A 166 0.71 -26.99 -10.68
CA ASP A 166 1.98 -27.08 -11.40
C ASP A 166 2.98 -27.95 -10.64
N GLN A 167 3.79 -28.70 -11.38
CA GLN A 167 4.84 -29.55 -10.81
C GLN A 167 6.00 -28.73 -10.25
N ASP A 168 6.19 -27.51 -10.76
CA ASP A 168 7.26 -26.61 -10.34
C ASP A 168 6.85 -25.69 -9.17
N THR A 169 5.58 -25.75 -8.74
CA THR A 169 5.06 -24.94 -7.63
C THR A 169 5.69 -25.34 -6.30
N THR A 170 6.28 -24.35 -5.61
CA THR A 170 6.86 -24.60 -4.29
C THR A 170 5.91 -24.20 -3.16
N PHE A 171 5.57 -25.15 -2.30
CA PHE A 171 4.67 -24.91 -1.17
C PHE A 171 5.43 -24.45 0.08
N PRO A 172 4.85 -23.53 0.90
CA PRO A 172 3.46 -23.08 0.86
C PRO A 172 3.13 -22.08 -0.26
N VAL A 173 1.91 -22.15 -0.78
CA VAL A 173 1.32 -21.14 -1.68
C VAL A 173 0.48 -20.18 -0.85
N TYR A 174 0.64 -18.89 -1.12
CA TYR A 174 0.01 -17.80 -0.44
C TYR A 174 -1.03 -17.15 -1.35
N ILE A 175 -2.24 -17.00 -0.85
CA ILE A 175 -3.37 -16.38 -1.54
C ILE A 175 -3.71 -15.11 -0.76
N ASP A 176 -3.38 -13.95 -1.35
CA ASP A 176 -3.48 -12.65 -0.67
C ASP A 176 -4.36 -11.66 -1.46
N PRO A 177 -5.49 -11.25 -0.89
CA PRO A 177 -6.32 -10.19 -1.47
C PRO A 177 -5.87 -8.73 -1.18
N GLN A 178 -4.68 -8.45 -0.63
CA GLN A 178 -4.49 -7.18 0.09
C GLN A 178 -3.98 -5.93 -0.66
N THR A 179 -4.45 -4.77 -0.15
CA THR A 179 -3.95 -3.41 -0.40
C THR A 179 -3.85 -2.66 0.93
N TYR A 180 -2.78 -1.89 1.11
CA TYR A 180 -2.58 -1.09 2.32
C TYR A 180 -2.89 0.38 2.06
N THR A 181 -3.80 0.95 2.88
CA THR A 181 -4.29 2.32 2.73
C THR A 181 -3.98 3.22 3.95
N PRO A 182 -2.73 3.66 4.19
CA PRO A 182 -2.40 4.44 5.36
C PRO A 182 -3.00 5.84 5.30
N LYS A 183 -3.52 6.33 6.43
CA LYS A 183 -4.02 7.72 6.55
C LYS A 183 -2.90 8.71 6.85
N ALA A 184 -3.17 9.99 6.62
CA ALA A 184 -2.29 11.05 7.08
C ALA A 184 -2.29 11.08 8.61
N GLY A 185 -1.14 10.80 9.24
CA GLY A 185 -0.99 10.90 10.70
C GLY A 185 -0.85 12.35 11.18
N GLU A 186 -0.37 13.23 10.30
CA GLU A 186 -0.18 14.65 10.56
C GLU A 186 -0.54 15.47 9.32
N TRP A 187 -1.14 16.65 9.52
CA TRP A 187 -1.46 17.59 8.46
C TRP A 187 -1.40 19.04 8.97
N THR A 188 -1.11 19.98 8.08
CA THR A 188 -1.05 21.41 8.41
C THR A 188 -1.34 22.28 7.19
N MET A 189 -1.84 23.50 7.43
CA MET A 189 -2.01 24.52 6.39
C MET A 189 -1.00 25.63 6.63
N VAL A 190 -0.47 26.16 5.54
CA VAL A 190 0.27 27.42 5.56
C VAL A 190 -0.53 28.45 4.81
N SER A 191 -0.64 29.65 5.38
CA SER A 191 -1.36 30.78 4.80
C SER A 191 -0.41 31.96 4.67
N GLN A 192 -0.41 32.60 3.49
CA GLN A 192 0.38 33.80 3.25
C GLN A 192 -0.11 34.97 4.10
N TYR A 193 -1.42 35.09 4.32
CA TYR A 193 -1.96 36.16 5.17
C TYR A 193 -1.53 35.97 6.63
N TRP A 194 -1.63 34.75 7.15
CA TRP A 194 -1.16 34.40 8.50
C TRP A 194 0.27 33.82 8.48
N ALA A 195 1.20 34.54 7.84
CA ALA A 195 2.49 33.98 7.44
C ALA A 195 3.35 33.36 8.56
N SER A 196 3.19 33.85 9.79
CA SER A 196 3.91 33.39 10.99
C SER A 196 3.05 32.53 11.94
N SER A 197 1.81 32.23 11.59
CA SER A 197 0.91 31.44 12.45
C SER A 197 0.78 30.02 11.92
N PRO A 198 1.17 28.98 12.69
CA PRO A 198 0.93 27.61 12.28
C PRO A 198 -0.56 27.30 12.30
N GLN A 199 -1.01 26.45 11.38
CA GLN A 199 -2.39 25.97 11.29
C GLN A 199 -2.41 24.45 11.43
N TRP A 200 -1.81 23.99 12.53
CA TRP A 200 -1.57 22.58 12.78
C TRP A 200 -2.88 21.81 12.93
N ARG A 201 -2.98 20.66 12.26
CA ARG A 201 -4.21 19.88 12.16
C ARG A 201 -5.44 20.73 11.80
N PHE A 202 -5.21 21.78 11.02
CA PHE A 202 -6.15 22.84 10.66
C PHE A 202 -6.93 23.43 11.84
N ASN A 203 -6.30 23.52 13.01
CA ASN A 203 -6.87 24.11 14.22
C ASN A 203 -8.23 23.52 14.67
N GLY A 204 -8.51 22.27 14.27
CA GLY A 204 -9.77 21.58 14.57
C GLY A 204 -10.81 21.59 13.43
N ASP A 205 -10.54 22.32 12.34
CA ASP A 205 -11.41 22.30 11.16
C ASP A 205 -11.29 20.99 10.38
N ALA A 206 -12.40 20.59 9.75
CA ALA A 206 -12.49 19.37 8.96
C ALA A 206 -11.86 19.50 7.55
N ASP A 207 -11.65 20.72 7.07
CA ASP A 207 -11.08 21.00 5.77
C ASP A 207 -10.28 22.32 5.76
N ALA A 208 -9.40 22.49 4.78
CA ALA A 208 -8.62 23.70 4.59
C ALA A 208 -8.37 24.00 3.11
N GLY A 209 -8.00 25.25 2.83
CA GLY A 209 -7.89 25.75 1.46
C GLY A 209 -6.54 25.52 0.79
N VAL A 210 -6.54 25.40 -0.53
CA VAL A 210 -5.39 25.35 -1.44
C VAL A 210 -5.57 26.40 -2.53
N GLY A 211 -4.53 27.18 -2.81
CA GLY A 211 -4.50 28.19 -3.87
C GLY A 211 -4.79 29.61 -3.38
N PHE A 212 -5.23 30.48 -4.29
CA PHE A 212 -5.52 31.88 -4.00
C PHE A 212 -6.98 32.11 -3.61
N CYS A 213 -7.21 32.56 -2.38
CA CYS A 213 -8.54 32.88 -1.86
C CYS A 213 -8.88 34.34 -2.19
N GLY A 214 -9.52 34.57 -3.33
CA GLY A 214 -9.89 35.91 -3.83
C GLY A 214 -11.37 36.28 -3.66
N TRP A 215 -12.07 35.71 -2.67
CA TRP A 215 -13.51 35.92 -2.42
C TRP A 215 -13.76 36.80 -1.20
N ASP A 216 -14.97 37.34 -1.04
CA ASP A 216 -15.29 38.31 0.03
C ASP A 216 -15.14 37.75 1.46
N TYR A 217 -15.25 36.42 1.61
CA TYR A 217 -15.03 35.73 2.88
C TYR A 217 -13.56 35.36 3.14
N CYS A 218 -12.68 35.59 2.17
CA CYS A 218 -11.26 35.29 2.28
C CYS A 218 -10.52 36.42 3.00
N ALA A 219 -9.43 36.06 3.67
CA ALA A 219 -8.47 37.07 4.08
C ALA A 219 -7.83 37.73 2.83
N PRO A 220 -7.52 39.05 2.88
CA PRO A 220 -6.99 39.76 1.73
C PRO A 220 -5.71 39.13 1.16
N ASN A 221 -5.72 38.83 -0.15
CA ASN A 221 -4.61 38.24 -0.89
C ASN A 221 -4.05 36.93 -0.28
N ASP A 222 -4.89 36.12 0.34
CA ASP A 222 -4.43 34.92 1.04
C ASP A 222 -4.19 33.75 0.08
N ILE A 223 -2.94 33.27 0.05
CA ILE A 223 -2.56 32.02 -0.61
C ILE A 223 -2.42 30.94 0.45
N LYS A 224 -3.06 29.78 0.23
CA LYS A 224 -2.94 28.63 1.14
C LYS A 224 -2.34 27.42 0.44
N ARG A 225 -1.56 26.65 1.19
CA ARG A 225 -1.02 25.35 0.76
C ARG A 225 -1.21 24.35 1.89
N LEU A 226 -1.40 23.08 1.55
CA LEU A 226 -1.62 22.01 2.53
C LEU A 226 -0.46 21.04 2.53
N PHE A 227 -0.19 20.46 3.69
CA PHE A 227 0.78 19.40 3.86
C PHE A 227 0.14 18.23 4.60
N PHE A 228 0.47 17.01 4.19
CA PHE A 228 0.01 15.75 4.76
C PHE A 228 1.20 14.82 4.93
N LYS A 229 1.26 14.11 6.05
CA LYS A 229 2.35 13.19 6.38
C LYS A 229 1.81 11.82 6.65
N PHE A 230 2.39 10.83 6.00
CA PHE A 230 1.95 9.45 6.02
C PHE A 230 3.03 8.56 6.63
N PRO A 231 2.65 7.58 7.47
CA PRO A 231 3.58 6.55 7.93
C PRO A 231 3.96 5.65 6.74
N THR A 232 5.27 5.56 6.47
CA THR A 232 5.83 4.77 5.36
C THR A 232 6.86 3.75 5.81
N SER A 233 7.07 3.59 7.12
CA SER A 233 8.02 2.63 7.70
C SER A 233 7.83 1.19 7.18
N ARG A 234 6.59 0.77 6.90
CA ARG A 234 6.26 -0.56 6.36
C ARG A 234 6.84 -0.80 4.95
N PHE A 235 7.09 0.27 4.22
CA PHE A 235 7.61 0.21 2.86
C PHE A 235 9.14 0.23 2.80
N ALA A 236 9.83 0.36 3.93
CA ALA A 236 11.29 0.31 4.00
C ALA A 236 11.81 -0.99 3.37
N GLY A 237 12.68 -0.86 2.37
CA GLY A 237 13.22 -2.00 1.62
C GLY A 237 12.20 -2.76 0.78
N LYS A 238 11.00 -2.22 0.52
CA LYS A 238 9.99 -2.79 -0.37
C LYS A 238 10.08 -2.18 -1.77
N SER A 239 9.72 -2.95 -2.78
CA SER A 239 9.59 -2.47 -4.16
C SER A 239 8.19 -1.92 -4.37
N ILE A 240 8.04 -0.61 -4.45
CA ILE A 240 6.73 0.02 -4.69
C ILE A 240 6.36 -0.15 -6.15
N VAL A 241 5.23 -0.80 -6.42
CA VAL A 241 4.68 -0.95 -7.78
C VAL A 241 3.92 0.32 -8.15
N GLU A 242 3.03 0.74 -7.27
CA GLU A 242 2.14 1.90 -7.46
C GLU A 242 1.81 2.53 -6.11
N ALA A 243 1.68 3.85 -6.06
CA ALA A 243 1.11 4.53 -4.91
C ALA A 243 0.27 5.72 -5.37
N THR A 244 -0.93 5.85 -4.79
CA THR A 244 -1.89 6.91 -5.11
C THR A 244 -2.19 7.70 -3.85
N PHE A 245 -1.98 9.01 -3.88
CA PHE A 245 -2.47 9.93 -2.85
C PHE A 245 -3.91 10.31 -3.18
N VAL A 246 -4.79 10.18 -2.19
CA VAL A 246 -6.19 10.53 -2.33
C VAL A 246 -6.56 11.60 -1.33
N GLY A 247 -7.00 12.75 -1.83
CA GLY A 247 -7.55 13.85 -1.04
C GLY A 247 -9.00 14.12 -1.41
N HIS A 248 -9.88 14.32 -0.43
CA HIS A 248 -11.27 14.65 -0.70
C HIS A 248 -11.45 16.16 -0.87
N GLU A 249 -11.77 16.59 -2.10
CA GLU A 249 -12.05 17.99 -2.42
C GLU A 249 -13.50 18.31 -2.01
N THR A 250 -13.64 19.13 -0.95
CA THR A 250 -14.93 19.50 -0.36
C THR A 250 -15.58 20.69 -1.08
N TRP A 251 -14.76 21.52 -1.72
CA TRP A 251 -15.23 22.76 -2.34
C TRP A 251 -14.28 23.26 -3.43
N SER A 252 -14.84 23.87 -4.48
CA SER A 252 -14.07 24.56 -5.51
C SER A 252 -14.72 25.88 -5.93
N GLY A 253 -13.89 26.86 -6.34
CA GLY A 253 -14.35 28.17 -6.79
C GLY A 253 -15.07 28.19 -8.14
N SER A 254 -14.97 27.10 -8.92
CA SER A 254 -15.70 26.90 -10.16
C SER A 254 -16.02 25.41 -10.35
N CYS A 255 -16.98 25.10 -11.23
CA CYS A 255 -17.13 23.75 -11.79
C CYS A 255 -16.16 23.49 -12.95
N ASP A 256 -15.54 24.54 -13.49
CA ASP A 256 -14.49 24.39 -14.49
C ASP A 256 -13.21 23.95 -13.79
N GLY A 257 -12.66 22.84 -14.26
CA GLY A 257 -11.44 22.27 -13.71
C GLY A 257 -10.28 23.28 -13.67
N ARG A 258 -9.53 23.23 -12.58
CA ARG A 258 -8.27 23.96 -12.41
C ARG A 258 -7.24 23.03 -11.81
N SER A 259 -6.04 23.12 -12.34
CA SER A 259 -4.94 22.26 -11.97
C SER A 259 -4.48 22.48 -10.52
N VAL A 260 -4.47 21.39 -9.75
CA VAL A 260 -3.82 21.26 -8.44
C VAL A 260 -2.69 20.23 -8.55
N GLN A 261 -1.62 20.45 -7.81
CA GLN A 261 -0.38 19.67 -7.89
C GLN A 261 -0.12 18.95 -6.56
N LEU A 262 0.34 17.72 -6.67
CA LEU A 262 0.91 16.94 -5.58
C LEU A 262 2.44 17.04 -5.65
N TRP A 263 3.04 17.43 -4.53
CA TRP A 263 4.49 17.52 -4.37
C TRP A 263 4.97 16.62 -3.25
N ARG A 264 6.15 16.03 -3.41
CA ARG A 264 6.93 15.51 -2.28
C ARG A 264 7.53 16.68 -1.51
N THR A 265 7.47 16.64 -0.20
CA THR A 265 7.98 17.72 0.65
C THR A 265 8.98 17.23 1.69
N LYS A 266 9.74 18.16 2.27
CA LYS A 266 10.45 17.93 3.52
C LYS A 266 9.46 17.61 4.64
N SER A 267 9.97 17.02 5.73
CA SER A 267 9.18 16.85 6.95
C SER A 267 8.76 18.20 7.50
N PHE A 268 7.54 18.25 8.03
CA PHE A 268 6.97 19.41 8.70
C PHE A 268 6.56 19.05 10.13
N SER A 269 6.16 20.04 10.92
CA SER A 269 5.76 19.89 12.33
C SER A 269 4.67 20.88 12.71
N SER A 270 4.22 20.84 13.97
CA SER A 270 3.26 21.79 14.52
C SER A 270 3.73 23.26 14.53
N SER A 271 5.02 23.51 14.30
CA SER A 271 5.58 24.86 14.19
C SER A 271 5.75 25.35 12.75
N THR A 272 5.36 24.55 11.75
CA THR A 272 5.49 24.93 10.34
C THR A 272 4.52 26.06 10.00
N THR A 273 5.06 27.12 9.41
CA THR A 273 4.34 28.33 8.98
C THR A 273 4.65 28.61 7.51
N TRP A 274 3.96 29.58 6.90
CA TRP A 274 4.25 30.02 5.54
C TRP A 274 5.73 30.42 5.39
N ASN A 275 6.22 31.25 6.32
CA ASN A 275 7.59 31.76 6.32
C ASN A 275 8.66 30.67 6.46
N SER A 276 8.30 29.49 6.97
CA SER A 276 9.21 28.36 7.16
C SER A 276 8.95 27.20 6.19
N SER A 277 8.19 27.44 5.11
CA SER A 277 7.73 26.36 4.22
C SER A 277 8.11 26.54 2.75
N ASP A 278 8.79 27.62 2.39
CA ASP A 278 9.12 27.93 0.99
C ASP A 278 10.13 26.93 0.41
N ASP A 279 11.07 26.45 1.23
CA ASP A 279 12.09 25.47 0.86
C ASP A 279 11.66 24.01 1.10
N ASN A 280 10.40 23.78 1.49
CA ASN A 280 9.90 22.43 1.78
C ASN A 280 9.48 21.65 0.53
N TRP A 281 9.29 22.30 -0.60
CA TRP A 281 8.83 21.69 -1.85
C TRP A 281 10.01 21.04 -2.59
N LEU A 282 9.99 19.72 -2.75
CA LEU A 282 11.11 18.95 -3.32
C LEU A 282 10.84 18.57 -4.77
N ASP A 283 9.93 17.63 -5.00
CA ASP A 283 9.63 17.09 -6.33
C ASP A 283 8.14 17.23 -6.64
N LEU A 284 7.83 17.71 -7.84
CA LEU A 284 6.47 17.61 -8.37
C LEU A 284 6.22 16.14 -8.74
N LEU A 285 5.20 15.54 -8.14
CA LEU A 285 4.86 14.13 -8.38
C LEU A 285 3.81 14.02 -9.48
N ASP A 286 2.73 14.80 -9.35
CA ASP A 286 1.61 14.72 -10.26
C ASP A 286 0.75 16.00 -10.24
N SER A 287 -0.11 16.15 -11.24
CA SER A 287 -1.02 17.27 -11.39
C SER A 287 -2.39 16.79 -11.89
N ARG A 288 -3.46 17.32 -11.31
CA ARG A 288 -4.84 16.98 -11.68
C ARG A 288 -5.64 18.23 -11.95
N ASP A 289 -6.25 18.27 -13.14
CA ASP A 289 -7.23 19.28 -13.51
C ASP A 289 -8.62 18.81 -13.08
N VAL A 290 -9.07 19.35 -11.95
CA VAL A 290 -10.32 18.93 -11.31
C VAL A 290 -11.08 20.13 -10.78
N ALA A 291 -12.38 19.95 -10.54
CA ALA A 291 -13.25 20.85 -9.82
C ALA A 291 -14.31 20.00 -9.14
N LYS A 292 -14.38 20.06 -7.81
CA LYS A 292 -15.36 19.31 -7.01
C LYS A 292 -15.89 20.17 -5.86
N GLY A 293 -17.18 20.03 -5.57
CA GLY A 293 -17.83 20.67 -4.41
C GLY A 293 -18.32 22.10 -4.63
N ASN A 294 -18.45 22.59 -5.86
CA ASN A 294 -18.98 23.94 -6.13
C ASN A 294 -20.51 24.01 -5.99
N ASN A 295 -21.24 23.06 -6.59
CA ASN A 295 -22.70 23.00 -6.60
C ASN A 295 -23.21 21.58 -6.90
N SER A 296 -24.52 21.40 -7.03
CA SER A 296 -25.14 20.09 -7.29
C SER A 296 -24.67 19.42 -8.59
N ASN A 297 -24.25 20.20 -9.59
CA ASN A 297 -23.73 19.67 -10.86
C ASN A 297 -22.24 19.28 -10.78
N CYS A 298 -21.58 19.64 -9.68
CA CYS A 298 -20.16 19.38 -9.41
C CYS A 298 -20.02 19.04 -7.92
N PRO A 299 -20.48 17.85 -7.51
CA PRO A 299 -20.44 17.43 -6.11
C PRO A 299 -18.99 17.30 -5.61
N GLY A 300 -18.81 17.36 -4.29
CA GLY A 300 -17.53 17.07 -3.64
C GLY A 300 -17.08 15.64 -3.90
N GLY A 301 -15.79 15.37 -3.86
CA GLY A 301 -15.30 14.02 -4.11
C GLY A 301 -13.80 13.85 -4.04
N ASN A 302 -13.37 12.60 -4.15
CA ASN A 302 -11.96 12.23 -4.07
C ASN A 302 -11.20 12.67 -5.32
N VAL A 303 -9.99 13.17 -5.12
CA VAL A 303 -9.02 13.49 -6.16
C VAL A 303 -7.80 12.60 -5.94
N GLU A 304 -7.44 11.87 -6.99
CA GLU A 304 -6.39 10.85 -6.97
C GLU A 304 -5.16 11.36 -7.74
N PHE A 305 -4.02 11.31 -7.08
CA PHE A 305 -2.74 11.76 -7.58
C PHE A 305 -1.73 10.62 -7.51
N ASP A 306 -0.92 10.45 -8.55
CA ASP A 306 0.19 9.52 -8.55
C ASP A 306 1.27 9.98 -7.54
N ALA A 307 1.45 9.19 -6.50
CA ALA A 307 2.45 9.36 -5.45
C ALA A 307 3.56 8.30 -5.54
N THR A 308 3.57 7.46 -6.58
CA THR A 308 4.46 6.29 -6.73
C THR A 308 5.92 6.68 -6.54
N THR A 309 6.37 7.73 -7.22
CA THR A 309 7.75 8.21 -7.11
C THR A 309 8.10 8.66 -5.69
N GLY A 310 7.17 9.33 -5.01
CA GLY A 310 7.37 9.79 -3.63
C GLY A 310 7.44 8.65 -2.61
N VAL A 311 6.61 7.61 -2.78
CA VAL A 311 6.65 6.43 -1.91
C VAL A 311 7.84 5.52 -2.23
N LYS A 312 8.23 5.38 -3.51
CA LYS A 312 9.50 4.73 -3.91
C LYS A 312 10.71 5.38 -3.24
N TYR A 313 10.72 6.71 -3.18
CA TYR A 313 11.79 7.44 -2.50
C TYR A 313 11.83 7.09 -1.00
N ALA A 314 10.68 7.12 -0.32
CA ALA A 314 10.60 6.77 1.10
C ALA A 314 11.04 5.32 1.38
N ALA A 315 10.62 4.38 0.52
CA ALA A 315 10.97 2.96 0.61
C ALA A 315 12.48 2.70 0.46
N SER A 316 13.14 3.40 -0.48
CA SER A 316 14.58 3.28 -0.75
C SER A 316 15.49 3.96 0.28
N HIS A 317 14.94 4.86 1.11
CA HIS A 317 15.68 5.61 2.12
C HIS A 317 15.28 5.22 3.56
N ASP A 318 14.61 4.07 3.73
CA ASP A 318 14.11 3.57 5.01
C ASP A 318 13.36 4.62 5.84
N SER A 319 12.62 5.50 5.14
CA SER A 319 11.98 6.66 5.76
C SER A 319 10.74 6.22 6.53
N SER A 320 10.71 6.50 7.83
CA SER A 320 9.56 6.16 8.69
C SER A 320 8.27 6.91 8.27
N TYR A 321 8.42 8.07 7.63
CA TYR A 321 7.31 8.88 7.13
C TYR A 321 7.67 9.47 5.77
N THR A 322 6.64 9.72 4.95
CA THR A 322 6.74 10.57 3.77
C THR A 322 5.77 11.74 3.90
N SER A 323 6.15 12.90 3.40
CA SER A 323 5.32 14.10 3.42
C SER A 323 4.98 14.55 2.01
N PHE A 324 3.71 14.86 1.80
CA PHE A 324 3.20 15.42 0.56
C PHE A 324 2.61 16.80 0.80
N GLY A 325 2.69 17.65 -0.22
CA GLY A 325 2.10 18.97 -0.24
C GLY A 325 1.14 19.13 -1.40
N LEU A 326 0.00 19.78 -1.15
CA LEU A 326 -0.92 20.22 -2.19
C LEU A 326 -0.72 21.71 -2.46
N LYS A 327 -0.56 22.04 -3.74
CA LYS A 327 -0.33 23.40 -4.22
C LYS A 327 -1.16 23.65 -5.47
N ALA A 328 -1.80 24.81 -5.60
CA ALA A 328 -2.46 25.17 -6.85
C ALA A 328 -1.41 25.51 -7.91
N THR A 329 -1.63 25.11 -9.16
CA THR A 329 -0.73 25.47 -10.27
C THR A 329 -0.71 26.98 -10.48
N SER A 330 -1.85 27.65 -10.29
CA SER A 330 -1.98 29.11 -10.31
C SER A 330 -2.42 29.61 -8.94
N GLU A 331 -1.55 30.36 -8.26
CA GLU A 331 -1.83 31.02 -6.97
C GLU A 331 -2.16 32.51 -7.15
N VAL A 332 -2.66 32.88 -8.33
CA VAL A 332 -3.20 34.22 -8.63
C VAL A 332 -4.64 34.14 -9.19
N ASP A 333 -5.06 32.96 -9.63
CA ASP A 333 -6.41 32.71 -10.12
C ASP A 333 -7.34 32.38 -8.95
N LYS A 334 -8.27 33.28 -8.65
CA LYS A 334 -9.27 33.08 -7.57
C LYS A 334 -10.23 31.92 -7.85
N VAL A 335 -10.41 31.51 -9.11
CA VAL A 335 -11.27 30.37 -9.44
C VAL A 335 -10.55 29.03 -9.29
N ALA A 336 -9.21 29.04 -9.17
CA ALA A 336 -8.41 27.87 -8.82
C ALA A 336 -8.44 27.55 -7.31
N TRP A 337 -9.14 28.35 -6.50
CA TRP A 337 -9.35 28.12 -5.08
C TRP A 337 -10.09 26.79 -4.85
N LYS A 338 -9.53 25.95 -3.97
CA LYS A 338 -10.08 24.64 -3.59
C LYS A 338 -10.00 24.44 -2.09
N ARG A 339 -10.84 23.57 -1.55
CA ARG A 339 -10.72 23.07 -0.17
C ARG A 339 -10.61 21.55 -0.18
N PHE A 340 -9.74 21.03 0.66
CA PHE A 340 -9.55 19.60 0.88
C PHE A 340 -9.79 19.26 2.34
N SER A 341 -10.42 18.11 2.57
CA SER A 341 -10.60 17.54 3.90
C SER A 341 -9.27 17.23 4.59
N ASN A 342 -9.34 16.99 5.88
CA ASN A 342 -8.23 16.44 6.67
C ASN A 342 -8.07 14.91 6.56
N ASP A 343 -8.92 14.21 5.80
CA ASP A 343 -8.99 12.74 5.75
C ASP A 343 -8.20 12.09 4.61
N ALA A 344 -7.15 12.77 4.14
CA ALA A 344 -6.30 12.27 3.08
C ALA A 344 -5.65 10.91 3.45
N TYR A 345 -5.56 10.02 2.46
CA TYR A 345 -5.01 8.68 2.59
C TYR A 345 -4.14 8.33 1.38
N LEU A 346 -3.21 7.39 1.55
CA LEU A 346 -2.52 6.76 0.43
C LEU A 346 -3.17 5.42 0.13
N GLN A 347 -3.07 4.98 -1.11
CA GLN A 347 -3.25 3.60 -1.54
C GLN A 347 -1.89 3.14 -2.07
N VAL A 348 -1.30 2.10 -1.48
CA VAL A 348 0.04 1.65 -1.89
C VAL A 348 0.04 0.18 -2.25
N LYS A 349 0.50 -0.10 -3.46
CA LYS A 349 0.80 -1.43 -4.00
C LYS A 349 2.31 -1.65 -3.96
N TYR A 350 2.75 -2.67 -3.25
CA TYR A 350 4.17 -2.96 -3.10
C TYR A 350 4.45 -4.46 -3.18
N ASN A 351 5.65 -4.79 -3.65
CA ASN A 351 6.25 -6.11 -3.62
C ASN A 351 7.38 -6.12 -2.56
N THR A 352 7.60 -7.26 -1.91
CA THR A 352 8.71 -7.44 -0.99
C THR A 352 9.89 -8.05 -1.76
N PRO A 353 10.99 -7.32 -2.04
CA PRO A 353 12.17 -7.96 -2.60
C PRO A 353 12.74 -8.93 -1.55
N PRO A 354 13.28 -10.08 -1.97
CA PRO A 354 13.86 -11.04 -1.06
C PRO A 354 15.14 -10.48 -0.47
N LYS A 355 15.52 -11.08 0.66
CA LYS A 355 16.68 -10.64 1.42
C LYS A 355 17.95 -10.88 0.62
N GLN A 356 18.82 -9.86 0.59
CA GLN A 356 20.18 -10.00 0.07
C GLN A 356 20.88 -11.21 0.71
N LEU A 357 21.43 -12.09 -0.13
CA LEU A 357 22.21 -13.24 0.32
C LEU A 357 23.33 -12.79 1.27
N SER A 358 23.43 -13.44 2.42
CA SER A 358 24.44 -13.12 3.41
C SER A 358 25.84 -13.35 2.83
N MET A 359 26.85 -12.60 3.31
CA MET A 359 28.25 -12.78 2.88
C MET A 359 28.80 -14.20 3.11
N LYS A 360 28.10 -15.04 3.88
CA LYS A 360 28.41 -16.46 4.07
C LYS A 360 28.01 -17.33 2.85
N GLN A 361 27.11 -16.84 2.00
CA GLN A 361 26.60 -17.52 0.80
C GLN A 361 27.36 -17.12 -0.49
N LEU A 362 28.30 -16.17 -0.38
CA LEU A 362 29.19 -15.75 -1.47
C LEU A 362 30.54 -16.45 -1.33
N THR A 363 30.93 -17.23 -2.34
CA THR A 363 32.26 -17.85 -2.43
C THR A 363 33.08 -17.19 -3.55
N MET A 364 34.40 -17.26 -3.44
CA MET A 364 35.30 -16.61 -4.39
C MET A 364 36.37 -17.62 -4.79
N SER A 365 36.61 -17.82 -6.09
CA SER A 365 37.66 -18.72 -6.57
C SER A 365 38.58 -18.06 -7.59
N PRO A 366 39.92 -18.07 -7.38
CA PRO A 366 40.62 -18.53 -6.18
C PRO A 366 40.45 -17.51 -5.02
N GLY A 367 40.09 -17.98 -3.83
CA GLY A 367 39.93 -17.12 -2.65
C GLY A 367 39.19 -17.80 -1.48
N ALA A 368 39.32 -17.25 -0.28
CA ALA A 368 38.47 -17.59 0.87
C ALA A 368 37.42 -16.47 1.07
N THR A 369 36.51 -16.64 2.04
CA THR A 369 35.49 -15.64 2.48
C THR A 369 35.92 -14.19 2.29
N CYS A 370 35.10 -13.40 1.60
CA CYS A 370 35.32 -11.99 1.33
C CYS A 370 35.71 -11.21 2.60
N LYS A 371 36.86 -10.52 2.55
CA LYS A 371 37.37 -9.66 3.63
C LYS A 371 36.99 -8.20 3.38
N LYS A 372 36.84 -7.42 4.45
CA LYS A 372 36.57 -5.98 4.37
C LYS A 372 37.70 -5.23 3.62
N PRO A 373 37.41 -4.07 2.99
CA PRO A 373 38.34 -3.37 2.08
C PRO A 373 39.67 -2.90 2.72
N ASP A 374 39.73 -2.84 4.04
CA ASP A 374 40.90 -2.47 4.86
C ASP A 374 41.96 -3.58 4.93
N LYS A 375 41.65 -4.81 4.52
CA LYS A 375 42.58 -5.96 4.47
C LYS A 375 42.75 -6.50 3.04
N LYS A 376 43.24 -5.65 2.14
CA LYS A 376 43.45 -6.01 0.72
C LYS A 376 44.46 -7.14 0.57
N VAL A 377 44.08 -8.22 -0.12
CA VAL A 377 44.96 -9.34 -0.47
C VAL A 377 45.43 -9.17 -1.91
N ARG A 378 46.72 -9.34 -2.19
CA ARG A 378 47.26 -9.34 -3.56
C ARG A 378 46.96 -10.67 -4.23
N VAL A 379 46.24 -10.63 -5.35
CA VAL A 379 45.85 -11.82 -6.13
C VAL A 379 46.56 -11.82 -7.49
N ARG A 380 47.02 -13.00 -7.94
CA ARG A 380 47.72 -13.18 -9.23
C ARG A 380 46.77 -13.32 -10.43
N SER A 381 45.49 -13.61 -10.19
CA SER A 381 44.42 -13.65 -11.18
C SER A 381 43.19 -12.96 -10.59
N LEU A 382 42.35 -12.37 -11.44
CA LEU A 382 41.09 -11.77 -11.00
C LEU A 382 40.19 -12.90 -10.45
N PRO A 383 39.74 -12.81 -9.20
CA PRO A 383 38.89 -13.83 -8.62
C PRO A 383 37.51 -13.81 -9.27
N LYS A 384 36.96 -14.99 -9.55
CA LYS A 384 35.54 -15.14 -9.90
C LYS A 384 34.75 -15.17 -8.61
N ILE A 385 33.84 -14.21 -8.44
CA ILE A 385 32.85 -14.25 -7.38
C ILE A 385 31.74 -15.19 -7.85
N MET A 386 31.50 -16.24 -7.09
CA MET A 386 30.39 -17.16 -7.31
C MET A 386 29.48 -17.04 -6.11
N ALA A 387 28.31 -16.45 -6.32
CA ALA A 387 27.21 -16.74 -5.42
C ALA A 387 26.90 -18.23 -5.59
N THR A 388 26.76 -18.94 -4.48
CA THR A 388 26.27 -20.31 -4.54
C THR A 388 24.83 -20.19 -5.05
N GLU A 389 24.60 -20.63 -6.30
CA GLU A 389 23.36 -20.57 -7.10
C GLU A 389 22.81 -19.13 -7.36
N VAL A 390 23.24 -18.52 -8.47
CA VAL A 390 22.54 -17.39 -9.12
C VAL A 390 22.32 -17.78 -10.57
N GLU A 391 21.09 -18.16 -10.91
CA GLU A 391 20.64 -18.29 -12.30
C GLU A 391 19.79 -17.04 -12.63
N LEU A 392 20.37 -16.16 -13.43
CA LEU A 392 19.68 -14.97 -13.94
C LEU A 392 18.80 -15.41 -15.12
N VAL A 393 17.50 -15.58 -14.88
CA VAL A 393 16.54 -15.68 -15.98
C VAL A 393 16.28 -14.27 -16.49
N VAL A 394 16.95 -13.92 -17.59
CA VAL A 394 16.64 -12.73 -18.38
C VAL A 394 15.56 -13.13 -19.37
N SER A 395 14.35 -12.57 -19.23
CA SER A 395 13.33 -12.56 -20.28
C SER A 395 12.93 -11.13 -20.60
#